data_AF-A0A6I5H993-F1
#
_entry.id   AF-A0A6I5H993-F1
#
_cell.length_a   1.000
_cell.length_b   1.000
_cell.length_c   1.000
_cell.angle_alpha   90.00
_cell.angle_beta   90.00
_cell.angle_gamma   90.00
#
_symmetry.space_group_name_H-M   'P 1'
#
loop_
_entity.id
_entity.type
_entity.pdbx_description
1 polymer ?
#
loop_
_entity_poly.entity_id
_entity_poly.type
_entity_poly.pdbx_seq_one_letter_code
_entity_poly.pdbx_strand_id
1 'polypeptide(L)'
;MTGLSAVLFDRDGTLVADVPYNGDPGRVRPLPGAAEAVALARSHGLATGVVSNQSGIGRGLLTVGQVLAVNARADELLGGLDTWVFCPHAPDAGCACRKPRPGLVRAAAARLGVPAAACVVIGDIAADVLAAHAAGARGVLVPNAATAPAEVKRFFGQSAPDVLTAVRTALDMTSGRAPS
;
A
#
# COMPACT_ATOMS: atom_id res chain seq x y z
N MET A 1 17.90 -14.34 7.25
CA MET A 1 16.71 -13.69 6.67
C MET A 1 16.42 -12.46 7.51
N THR A 2 16.32 -11.28 6.89
CA THR A 2 15.96 -10.05 7.59
C THR A 2 14.51 -10.17 8.08
N GLY A 3 14.27 -9.90 9.37
CA GLY A 3 12.91 -9.87 9.92
C GLY A 3 12.05 -8.80 9.23
N LEU A 4 10.73 -8.93 9.31
CA LEU A 4 9.81 -7.88 8.88
C LEU A 4 9.89 -6.71 9.87
N SER A 5 9.98 -5.49 9.35
CA SER A 5 10.02 -4.26 10.15
C SER A 5 8.96 -3.25 9.76
N ALA A 6 8.39 -3.35 8.55
CA ALA A 6 7.31 -2.46 8.14
C ALA A 6 6.31 -3.10 7.17
N VAL A 7 5.06 -2.64 7.27
CA VAL A 7 4.00 -2.91 6.29
C VAL A 7 3.66 -1.62 5.56
N LEU A 8 3.81 -1.64 4.24
CA LEU A 8 3.44 -0.54 3.37
C LEU A 8 2.18 -0.92 2.59
N PHE A 9 1.19 -0.05 2.60
CA PHE A 9 -0.09 -0.31 1.96
C PHE A 9 -0.27 0.59 0.75
N ASP A 10 -0.87 0.09 -0.33
CA ASP A 10 -1.58 0.97 -1.24
C ASP A 10 -2.81 1.60 -0.55
N ARG A 11 -3.28 2.74 -1.07
CA ARG A 11 -4.43 3.46 -0.54
C ARG A 11 -5.74 3.00 -1.17
N ASP A 12 -5.89 3.20 -2.47
CA ASP A 12 -7.16 3.20 -3.18
C ASP A 12 -7.45 1.79 -3.69
N GLY A 13 -8.54 1.17 -3.26
CA GLY A 13 -8.83 -0.24 -3.56
C GLY A 13 -8.21 -1.23 -2.58
N THR A 14 -7.35 -0.76 -1.67
CA THR A 14 -6.65 -1.56 -0.65
C THR A 14 -7.03 -1.19 0.79
N LEU A 15 -6.80 0.05 1.22
CA LEU A 15 -7.19 0.53 2.56
C LEU A 15 -8.53 1.26 2.55
N VAL A 16 -8.81 2.01 1.48
CA VAL A 16 -10.06 2.73 1.29
C VAL A 16 -10.65 2.38 -0.07
N ALA A 17 -11.96 2.58 -0.25
CA ALA A 17 -12.63 2.34 -1.52
C ALA A 17 -11.98 3.17 -2.64
N ASP A 18 -11.74 2.54 -3.80
CA ASP A 18 -11.25 3.25 -4.98
C ASP A 18 -12.36 4.14 -5.55
N VAL A 19 -12.13 5.45 -5.45
CA VAL A 19 -13.01 6.49 -5.97
C VAL A 19 -12.21 7.28 -7.00
N PRO A 20 -12.55 7.18 -8.30
CA PRO A 20 -11.78 7.82 -9.37
C PRO A 20 -11.56 9.31 -9.11
N TYR A 21 -10.29 9.71 -9.07
CA TYR A 21 -9.85 11.08 -8.84
C TYR A 21 -10.53 11.74 -7.62
N ASN A 22 -10.56 11.02 -6.50
CA ASN A 22 -11.15 11.58 -5.28
C ASN A 22 -10.32 12.73 -4.71
N GLY A 23 -10.90 13.94 -4.74
CA GLY A 23 -10.37 15.12 -4.06
C GLY A 23 -11.22 15.56 -2.86
N ASP A 24 -12.23 14.76 -2.48
CA ASP A 24 -13.17 15.06 -1.41
C ASP A 24 -12.98 14.11 -0.22
N PRO A 25 -12.52 14.61 0.94
CA PRO A 25 -12.42 13.83 2.18
C PRO A 25 -13.74 13.16 2.59
N GLY A 26 -14.89 13.78 2.29
CA GLY A 26 -16.22 13.26 2.61
C GLY A 26 -16.56 11.94 1.92
N ARG A 27 -15.80 11.55 0.89
CA ARG A 27 -15.97 10.30 0.12
C ARG A 27 -15.03 9.18 0.57
N VAL A 28 -14.13 9.44 1.52
CA VAL A 28 -13.21 8.41 2.05
C VAL A 28 -13.99 7.38 2.85
N ARG A 29 -13.88 6.11 2.46
CA ARG A 29 -14.51 4.97 3.15
C ARG A 29 -13.48 3.86 3.30
N PRO A 30 -13.02 3.53 4.53
CA PRO A 30 -12.16 2.38 4.75
C PRO A 30 -12.82 1.09 4.24
N LEU A 31 -12.02 0.19 3.66
CA LEU A 31 -12.48 -1.14 3.30
C LEU A 31 -12.60 -2.02 4.56
N PRO A 32 -13.44 -3.08 4.51
CA PRO A 32 -13.55 -4.02 5.63
C PRO A 32 -12.19 -4.56 6.08
N GLY A 33 -11.93 -4.56 7.39
CA GLY A 33 -10.68 -5.04 7.97
C GLY A 33 -9.46 -4.12 7.79
N ALA A 34 -9.56 -2.99 7.08
CA ALA A 34 -8.41 -2.11 6.83
C ALA A 34 -7.82 -1.50 8.11
N ALA A 35 -8.65 -0.90 8.97
CA ALA A 35 -8.20 -0.34 10.25
C ALA A 35 -7.66 -1.44 11.18
N GLU A 36 -8.30 -2.62 11.18
CA GLU A 36 -7.86 -3.79 11.95
C GLU A 36 -6.50 -4.30 11.48
N ALA A 37 -6.24 -4.31 10.17
CA ALA A 37 -4.97 -4.72 9.58
C ALA A 37 -3.83 -3.75 9.99
N VAL A 38 -4.09 -2.44 9.96
CA VAL A 38 -3.14 -1.42 10.43
C VAL A 38 -2.87 -1.60 11.93
N ALA A 39 -3.91 -1.75 12.74
CA ALA A 39 -3.77 -1.98 14.18
C ALA A 39 -3.00 -3.27 14.50
N LEU A 40 -3.24 -4.34 13.74
CA LEU A 40 -2.55 -5.62 13.90
C LEU A 40 -1.06 -5.53 13.58
N ALA A 41 -0.68 -4.85 12.49
CA ALA A 41 0.72 -4.63 12.18
C ALA A 41 1.43 -3.85 13.30
N ARG A 42 0.79 -2.78 13.79
CA ARG A 42 1.32 -1.94 14.87
C ARG A 42 1.43 -2.68 16.19
N SER A 43 0.48 -3.54 16.53
CA SER A 43 0.54 -4.33 17.78
C SER A 43 1.70 -5.35 17.79
N HIS A 44 2.25 -5.68 16.62
CA HIS A 44 3.46 -6.50 16.47
C HIS A 44 4.74 -5.66 16.36
N GLY A 45 4.67 -4.35 16.64
CA GLY A 45 5.81 -3.44 16.61
C GLY A 45 6.32 -3.12 15.19
N LEU A 46 5.53 -3.40 14.15
CA LEU A 46 5.87 -3.04 12.78
C LEU A 46 5.50 -1.59 12.50
N ALA A 47 6.38 -0.87 11.80
CA ALA A 47 6.06 0.43 11.26
C ALA A 47 5.03 0.30 10.12
N THR A 48 4.14 1.27 9.99
CA THR A 48 3.10 1.27 8.94
C THR A 48 3.19 2.50 8.06
N GLY A 49 2.91 2.34 6.77
CA GLY A 49 2.89 3.49 5.87
C GLY A 49 2.06 3.28 4.62
N VAL A 50 1.70 4.37 3.96
CA VAL A 50 0.98 4.36 2.68
C VAL A 50 1.92 4.75 1.54
N VAL A 51 1.83 4.01 0.43
CA VAL A 51 2.47 4.30 -0.85
C VAL A 51 1.44 4.33 -1.98
N SER A 52 1.13 5.51 -2.52
CA SER A 52 0.03 5.65 -3.49
C SER A 52 0.40 6.42 -4.77
N ASN A 53 -0.17 6.01 -5.90
CA ASN A 53 -0.05 6.73 -7.18
C ASN A 53 -1.22 7.73 -7.33
N GLN A 54 -0.97 9.04 -7.23
CA GLN A 54 -2.00 10.09 -7.29
C GLN A 54 -1.92 10.87 -8.61
N SER A 55 -2.16 10.17 -9.73
CA SER A 55 -1.98 10.74 -11.08
C SER A 55 -2.95 11.86 -11.43
N GLY A 56 -4.03 12.05 -10.65
CA GLY A 56 -4.94 13.17 -10.81
C GLY A 56 -4.23 14.52 -10.73
N ILE A 57 -3.13 14.62 -9.95
CA ILE A 57 -2.34 15.84 -9.85
C ILE A 57 -1.64 16.16 -11.17
N GLY A 58 -0.83 15.23 -11.70
CA GLY A 58 -0.12 15.40 -12.95
C GLY A 58 -1.02 15.53 -14.18
N ARG A 59 -2.30 15.12 -14.06
CA ARG A 59 -3.34 15.30 -15.08
C ARG A 59 -4.10 16.63 -14.94
N GLY A 60 -3.84 17.43 -13.90
CA GLY A 60 -4.58 18.67 -13.63
C GLY A 60 -6.01 18.47 -13.10
N LEU A 61 -6.38 17.25 -12.70
CA LEU A 61 -7.71 16.88 -12.18
C LEU A 61 -7.83 17.07 -10.67
N LEU A 62 -6.70 17.03 -9.96
CA LEU A 62 -6.61 17.21 -8.52
C LEU A 62 -5.49 18.19 -8.17
N THR A 63 -5.69 18.92 -7.08
CA THR A 63 -4.62 19.67 -6.44
C THR A 63 -3.89 18.80 -5.41
N VAL A 64 -2.65 19.18 -5.07
CA VAL A 64 -1.91 18.56 -3.96
C VAL A 64 -2.69 18.69 -2.65
N GLY A 65 -3.32 19.86 -2.40
CA GLY A 65 -4.11 20.10 -1.20
C GLY A 65 -5.30 19.15 -1.05
N GLN A 66 -6.01 18.86 -2.15
CA GLN A 66 -7.10 17.87 -2.15
C GLN A 66 -6.62 16.46 -1.79
N VAL A 67 -5.51 16.01 -2.39
CA VAL A 67 -4.92 14.71 -2.09
C VAL A 67 -4.46 14.62 -0.63
N LEU A 68 -3.84 15.69 -0.11
CA LEU A 68 -3.45 15.76 1.31
C LEU A 68 -4.66 15.71 2.24
N ALA A 69 -5.76 16.40 1.92
CA ALA A 69 -6.97 16.37 2.72
C ALA A 69 -7.63 14.97 2.72
N VAL A 70 -7.65 14.29 1.58
CA VAL A 70 -8.11 12.90 1.47
C VAL A 70 -7.22 11.96 2.28
N ASN A 71 -5.90 12.11 2.20
CA ASN A 71 -4.96 11.30 2.99
C ASN A 71 -5.15 11.53 4.49
N ALA A 72 -5.31 12.79 4.94
CA ALA A 72 -5.53 13.11 6.35
C ALA A 72 -6.82 12.46 6.88
N ARG A 73 -7.90 12.48 6.09
CA ARG A 73 -9.15 11.81 6.48
C ARG A 73 -9.02 10.29 6.50
N ALA A 74 -8.30 9.71 5.56
CA ALA A 74 -8.02 8.27 5.58
C ALA A 74 -7.18 7.88 6.80
N ASP A 75 -6.15 8.65 7.12
CA ASP A 75 -5.28 8.45 8.29
C ASP A 75 -6.07 8.45 9.61
N GLU A 76 -6.95 9.45 9.79
CA GLU A 76 -7.85 9.54 10.94
C GLU A 76 -8.72 8.28 11.08
N LEU A 77 -9.33 7.83 9.97
CA LEU A 77 -10.23 6.68 9.97
C LEU A 77 -9.52 5.33 10.14
N LEU A 78 -8.23 5.26 9.84
CA LEU A 78 -7.40 4.05 9.95
C LEU A 78 -6.65 3.95 11.28
N GLY A 79 -6.77 4.97 12.14
CA GLY A 79 -6.12 5.00 13.46
C GLY A 79 -4.66 5.50 13.43
N GLY A 80 -4.25 6.18 12.37
CA GLY A 80 -2.92 6.77 12.21
C GLY A 80 -1.85 5.81 11.69
N LEU A 81 -1.18 6.19 10.61
CA LEU A 81 0.00 5.52 10.05
C LEU A 81 1.25 6.38 10.24
N ASP A 82 2.42 5.73 10.29
CA ASP A 82 3.69 6.41 10.58
C ASP A 82 4.21 7.24 9.38
N THR A 83 3.81 6.92 8.15
CA THR A 83 4.14 7.75 6.97
C THR A 83 3.13 7.63 5.83
N TRP A 84 2.96 8.72 5.09
CA TRP A 84 2.24 8.76 3.82
C TRP A 84 3.14 9.29 2.70
N VAL A 85 3.30 8.51 1.62
CA VAL A 85 4.08 8.88 0.44
C VAL A 85 3.22 8.68 -0.80
N PHE A 86 3.16 9.69 -1.67
CA PHE A 86 2.44 9.57 -2.94
C PHE A 86 3.25 10.11 -4.10
N CYS A 87 3.03 9.55 -5.28
CA CYS A 87 3.61 10.03 -6.53
C CYS A 87 2.56 10.86 -7.27
N PRO A 88 2.78 12.17 -7.51
CA PRO A 88 1.78 13.05 -8.12
C PRO A 88 1.73 12.96 -9.64
N HIS A 89 2.70 12.29 -10.27
CA HIS A 89 2.92 12.38 -11.70
C HIS A 89 1.91 11.58 -12.54
N ALA A 90 1.66 12.07 -13.77
CA ALA A 90 0.96 11.35 -14.80
C ALA A 90 1.75 10.10 -15.26
N PRO A 91 1.10 9.09 -15.88
CA PRO A 91 1.76 7.83 -16.27
C PRO A 91 2.96 7.98 -17.21
N ASP A 92 2.91 8.96 -18.10
CA ASP A 92 3.89 9.26 -19.16
C ASP A 92 5.05 10.17 -18.71
N ALA A 93 4.99 10.72 -17.49
CA ALA A 93 5.96 11.68 -16.98
C ALA A 93 7.39 11.14 -16.73
N GLY A 94 7.66 9.86 -16.98
CA GLY A 94 9.01 9.27 -16.82
C GLY A 94 9.59 9.25 -15.41
N CYS A 95 8.83 9.67 -14.38
CA CYS A 95 9.35 9.85 -13.02
C CYS A 95 9.82 8.54 -12.34
N ALA A 96 10.79 8.60 -11.44
CA ALA A 96 11.26 7.42 -10.72
C ALA A 96 10.32 6.91 -9.61
N CYS A 97 9.32 7.71 -9.19
CA CYS A 97 8.44 7.35 -8.07
C CYS A 97 7.29 6.41 -8.42
N ARG A 98 6.65 6.60 -9.57
CA ARG A 98 5.35 5.97 -9.88
C ARG A 98 5.46 4.45 -9.90
N LYS A 99 4.64 3.75 -9.11
CA LYS A 99 4.53 2.28 -9.16
C LYS A 99 4.19 1.86 -10.60
N PRO A 100 4.89 0.88 -11.20
CA PRO A 100 5.70 -0.17 -10.58
C PRO A 100 7.17 0.17 -10.27
N ARG A 101 7.61 1.41 -10.44
CA ARG A 101 8.97 1.79 -10.02
C ARG A 101 9.10 1.79 -8.49
N PRO A 102 10.31 1.56 -7.94
CA PRO A 102 10.49 1.35 -6.50
C PRO A 102 10.52 2.63 -5.67
N GLY A 103 10.43 3.81 -6.30
CA GLY A 103 10.73 5.08 -5.62
C GLY A 103 9.84 5.36 -4.42
N LEU A 104 8.53 5.08 -4.49
CA LEU A 104 7.63 5.25 -3.34
C LEU A 104 7.97 4.30 -2.18
N VAL A 105 8.24 3.03 -2.47
CA VAL A 105 8.59 2.02 -1.46
C VAL A 105 9.89 2.40 -0.75
N ARG A 106 10.93 2.78 -1.52
CA ARG A 106 12.21 3.23 -0.96
C ARG A 106 12.07 4.50 -0.12
N ALA A 107 11.26 5.45 -0.58
CA ALA A 107 11.00 6.69 0.15
C ALA A 107 10.26 6.43 1.48
N ALA A 108 9.24 5.57 1.47
CA ALA A 108 8.52 5.20 2.69
C ALA A 108 9.44 4.47 3.68
N ALA A 109 10.18 3.45 3.22
CA ALA A 109 11.13 2.71 4.06
C ALA A 109 12.19 3.64 4.69
N ALA A 110 12.73 4.59 3.92
CA ALA A 110 13.68 5.57 4.43
C ALA A 110 13.09 6.49 5.51
N ARG A 111 11.84 6.96 5.35
CA ARG A 111 11.14 7.76 6.38
C ARG A 111 10.88 6.99 7.66
N LEU A 112 10.64 5.68 7.55
CA LEU A 112 10.45 4.78 8.69
C LEU A 112 11.77 4.33 9.33
N GLY A 113 12.93 4.67 8.74
CA GLY A 113 14.23 4.24 9.23
C GLY A 113 14.48 2.74 9.10
N VAL A 114 13.81 2.05 8.17
CA VAL A 114 13.93 0.59 7.97
C VAL A 114 14.51 0.26 6.58
N PRO A 115 15.20 -0.89 6.42
CA PRO A 115 15.59 -1.37 5.10
C PRO A 115 14.37 -1.71 4.25
N ALA A 116 14.38 -1.35 2.96
CA ALA A 116 13.30 -1.73 2.04
C ALA A 116 13.10 -3.26 1.97
N ALA A 117 14.18 -4.04 2.07
CA ALA A 117 14.11 -5.50 2.12
C ALA A 117 13.42 -6.07 3.37
N ALA A 118 13.28 -5.27 4.43
CA ALA A 118 12.52 -5.60 5.63
C ALA A 118 11.06 -5.10 5.56
N CYS A 119 10.60 -4.64 4.39
CA CYS A 119 9.21 -4.23 4.16
C CYS A 119 8.41 -5.31 3.44
N VAL A 120 7.10 -5.30 3.65
CA VAL A 120 6.11 -5.91 2.76
C VAL A 120 5.21 -4.81 2.21
N VAL A 121 4.90 -4.86 0.91
CA VAL A 121 3.92 -3.99 0.26
C VAL A 121 2.66 -4.78 -0.02
N ILE A 122 1.51 -4.26 0.41
CA ILE A 122 0.20 -4.88 0.21
C ILE A 122 -0.62 -3.93 -0.67
N GLY A 123 -1.15 -4.43 -1.79
CA GLY A 123 -1.92 -3.62 -2.73
C GLY A 123 -2.80 -4.47 -3.64
N ASP A 124 -3.73 -3.85 -4.34
CA ASP A 124 -4.77 -4.52 -5.13
C ASP A 124 -4.43 -4.68 -6.61
N ILE A 125 -3.34 -4.06 -7.09
CA ILE A 125 -2.90 -4.15 -8.48
C ILE A 125 -1.47 -4.67 -8.61
N ALA A 126 -1.15 -5.24 -9.78
CA ALA A 126 0.19 -5.72 -10.09
C ALA A 126 1.30 -4.69 -9.87
N ALA A 127 0.99 -3.40 -10.08
CA ALA A 127 1.97 -2.34 -9.93
C ALA A 127 2.53 -2.25 -8.51
N ASP A 128 1.74 -2.58 -7.49
CA ASP A 128 2.16 -2.56 -6.08
C ASP A 128 3.19 -3.63 -5.79
N VAL A 129 2.85 -4.86 -6.19
CA VAL A 129 3.70 -6.04 -6.05
C VAL A 129 5.01 -5.84 -6.80
N LEU A 130 4.96 -5.32 -8.02
CA LEU A 130 6.15 -5.06 -8.83
C LEU A 130 7.02 -3.95 -8.24
N ALA A 131 6.42 -2.88 -7.69
CA ALA A 131 7.17 -1.85 -6.99
C ALA A 131 7.89 -2.39 -5.74
N ALA A 132 7.24 -3.30 -5.03
CA ALA A 132 7.83 -4.00 -3.90
C ALA A 132 9.07 -4.78 -4.33
N HIS A 133 8.93 -5.66 -5.32
CA HIS A 133 10.03 -6.48 -5.83
C HIS A 133 11.19 -5.62 -6.36
N ALA A 134 10.90 -4.54 -7.10
CA ALA A 134 11.92 -3.63 -7.61
C ALA A 134 12.66 -2.86 -6.48
N ALA A 135 12.05 -2.73 -5.31
CA ALA A 135 12.67 -2.14 -4.12
C ALA A 135 13.43 -3.17 -3.27
N GLY A 136 13.34 -4.46 -3.61
CA GLY A 136 13.85 -5.57 -2.80
C GLY A 136 12.91 -5.98 -1.64
N ALA A 137 11.71 -5.39 -1.57
CA ALA A 137 10.67 -5.71 -0.59
C ALA A 137 9.84 -6.92 -1.05
N ARG A 138 9.08 -7.50 -0.11
CA ARG A 138 8.06 -8.51 -0.43
C ARG A 138 6.78 -7.82 -0.92
N GLY A 139 6.06 -8.43 -1.85
CA GLY A 139 4.78 -7.90 -2.35
C GLY A 139 3.65 -8.92 -2.18
N VAL A 140 2.50 -8.48 -1.67
CA VAL A 140 1.28 -9.28 -1.55
C VAL A 140 0.15 -8.60 -2.32
N LEU A 141 -0.46 -9.33 -3.25
CA LEU A 141 -1.65 -8.87 -3.96
C LEU A 141 -2.90 -9.13 -3.10
N VAL A 142 -3.79 -8.14 -2.99
CA VAL A 142 -5.13 -8.29 -2.42
C VAL A 142 -6.15 -8.00 -3.52
N PRO A 143 -6.56 -9.01 -4.30
CA PRO A 143 -7.44 -8.78 -5.44
C PRO A 143 -8.80 -8.23 -5.01
N ASN A 144 -9.33 -7.29 -5.79
CA ASN A 144 -10.70 -6.82 -5.71
C ASN A 144 -11.38 -6.95 -7.09
N ALA A 145 -12.60 -6.42 -7.23
CA ALA A 145 -13.36 -6.51 -8.48
C ALA A 145 -12.73 -5.77 -9.67
N ALA A 146 -11.82 -4.81 -9.42
CA ALA A 146 -11.11 -4.06 -10.45
C ALA A 146 -9.75 -4.70 -10.81
N THR A 147 -9.21 -5.59 -9.98
CA THR A 147 -7.97 -6.30 -10.26
C THR A 147 -8.10 -7.17 -11.51
N ALA A 148 -7.20 -7.01 -12.48
CA ALA A 148 -7.28 -7.75 -13.73
C ALA A 148 -7.06 -9.27 -13.50
N PRO A 149 -7.87 -10.17 -14.11
CA PRO A 149 -7.73 -11.62 -13.91
C PRO A 149 -6.33 -12.18 -14.23
N ALA A 150 -5.64 -11.59 -15.21
CA ALA A 150 -4.27 -11.96 -15.55
C ALA A 150 -3.27 -11.65 -14.41
N GLU A 151 -3.51 -10.59 -13.64
CA GLU A 151 -2.70 -10.22 -12.48
C GLU A 151 -2.94 -11.17 -11.32
N VAL A 152 -4.21 -11.51 -11.05
CA VAL A 152 -4.58 -12.53 -10.06
C VAL A 152 -3.90 -13.85 -10.37
N LYS A 153 -3.96 -14.32 -11.63
CA LYS A 153 -3.28 -15.54 -12.06
C LYS A 153 -1.77 -15.45 -11.88
N ARG A 154 -1.16 -14.31 -12.23
CA ARG A 154 0.29 -14.09 -12.12
C ARG A 154 0.79 -14.14 -10.68
N PHE A 155 0.00 -13.63 -9.74
CA PHE A 155 0.39 -13.46 -8.34
C PHE A 155 -0.35 -14.38 -7.38
N PHE A 156 -1.00 -15.44 -7.87
CA PHE A 156 -1.79 -16.37 -7.06
C PHE A 156 -1.04 -16.87 -5.81
N GLY A 157 0.23 -17.29 -5.97
CA GLY A 157 1.08 -17.76 -4.87
C GLY A 157 1.61 -16.68 -3.92
N GLN A 158 1.28 -15.41 -4.17
CA GLN A 158 1.66 -14.25 -3.37
C GLN A 158 0.47 -13.29 -3.22
N SER A 159 -0.72 -13.85 -3.04
CA SER A 159 -1.96 -13.12 -2.86
C SER A 159 -2.68 -13.52 -1.59
N ALA A 160 -3.53 -12.63 -1.08
CA ALA A 160 -4.42 -12.87 0.05
C ALA A 160 -5.83 -12.37 -0.28
N PRO A 161 -6.89 -12.93 0.32
CA PRO A 161 -8.27 -12.56 0.01
C PRO A 161 -8.65 -11.16 0.49
N ASP A 162 -7.97 -10.65 1.51
CA ASP A 162 -8.21 -9.34 2.10
C ASP A 162 -6.95 -8.81 2.79
N VAL A 163 -6.95 -7.52 3.13
CA VAL A 163 -5.78 -6.82 3.72
C VAL A 163 -5.42 -7.34 5.12
N LEU A 164 -6.40 -7.77 5.91
CA LEU A 164 -6.15 -8.30 7.26
C LEU A 164 -5.47 -9.67 7.18
N THR A 165 -5.96 -10.54 6.31
CA THR A 165 -5.34 -11.84 6.01
C THR A 165 -3.93 -11.64 5.45
N ALA A 166 -3.72 -10.66 4.57
CA ALA A 166 -2.39 -10.33 4.04
C ALA A 166 -1.39 -9.97 5.16
N VAL A 167 -1.81 -9.13 6.13
CA VAL A 167 -0.96 -8.77 7.29
C VAL A 167 -0.67 -10.00 8.16
N ARG A 168 -1.68 -10.84 8.46
CA ARG A 168 -1.49 -12.07 9.24
C ARG A 168 -0.47 -13.00 8.59
N THR A 169 -0.63 -13.27 7.29
CA THR A 169 0.31 -14.12 6.55
C THR A 169 1.73 -13.55 6.54
N ALA A 170 1.88 -12.22 6.40
CA ALA A 170 3.19 -11.58 6.44
C ALA A 170 3.88 -11.73 7.81
N LEU A 171 3.11 -11.72 8.90
CA LEU A 171 3.60 -11.95 10.27
C LEU A 171 4.00 -13.42 10.50
N ASP A 172 3.19 -14.38 10.03
CA ASP A 172 3.46 -15.82 10.22
C ASP A 172 4.77 -16.26 9.54
N MET A 173 5.04 -15.72 8.34
CA MET A 173 6.28 -15.95 7.59
C MET A 173 7.54 -15.50 8.35
N THR A 174 7.42 -14.60 9.33
CA THR A 174 8.55 -14.10 10.12
C THR A 174 8.76 -14.89 11.40
N SER A 175 7.70 -15.53 11.89
CA SER A 175 7.69 -16.32 13.13
C SER A 175 8.11 -17.77 12.91
N GLY A 176 8.37 -18.19 11.66
CA GLY A 176 8.67 -19.58 11.30
C GLY A 176 7.48 -20.54 11.49
N ARG A 177 6.26 -20.00 11.64
CA ARG A 177 5.03 -20.78 11.81
C ARG A 177 4.34 -20.89 10.45
N ALA A 178 4.14 -22.12 9.97
CA ALA A 178 3.35 -22.36 8.77
C ALA A 178 1.90 -21.90 8.99
N PRO A 179 1.21 -21.34 7.97
CA PRO A 179 -0.19 -20.96 8.10
C PRO A 179 -1.05 -22.19 8.43
N SER A 180 -1.86 -22.08 9.48
CA SER A 180 -2.80 -23.11 9.96
C SER A 180 -4.08 -23.15 9.14
#